data_AF-A0A9X3HHV2-F1
#
_entry.id   AF-A0A9X3HHV2-F1
#
_cell.length_a   1.000
_cell.length_b   1.000
_cell.length_c   1.000
_cell.angle_alpha   90.00
_cell.angle_beta   90.00
_cell.angle_gamma   90.00
#
_symmetry.space_group_name_H-M   'P 1'
#
loop_
_entity.id
_entity.type
_entity.pdbx_description
1 polymer ?
#
loop_
_entity_poly.entity_id
_entity_poly.type
_entity_poly.pdbx_seq_one_letter_code
_entity_poly.pdbx_strand_id
1 'polypeptide(L)' 'MKIPEHWTQLFQGVGETDAGDVINIADGEIIGTWSLVDGVFYAFTPLGAEEHLFCEPFLPDLCTQVRDWHEAHEMEVQ' A
#
# COMPACT_ATOMS: atom_id res chain seq x y z
N MET A 1 -17.10 18.75 -2.60
CA MET A 1 -16.18 17.59 -2.65
C MET A 1 -17.03 16.34 -2.56
N LYS A 2 -16.95 15.40 -3.52
CA LYS A 2 -17.65 14.11 -3.43
C LYS A 2 -16.75 13.16 -2.65
N ILE A 3 -17.25 12.63 -1.53
CA ILE A 3 -16.59 11.57 -0.77
C ILE A 3 -16.70 10.28 -1.61
N PRO A 4 -15.61 9.52 -1.83
CA PRO A 4 -15.68 8.26 -2.58
C PRO A 4 -16.46 7.21 -1.78
N GLU A 5 -17.40 6.50 -2.41
CA GLU A 5 -18.19 5.42 -1.77
C GLU A 5 -17.37 4.13 -1.54
N HIS A 6 -16.17 4.02 -2.12
CA HIS A 6 -15.30 2.85 -2.05
C HIS A 6 -13.82 3.26 -1.95
N TRP A 7 -13.08 2.66 -1.02
CA TRP A 7 -11.62 2.72 -0.98
C TRP A 7 -11.03 1.80 -2.06
N THR A 8 -10.08 2.29 -2.86
CA THR A 8 -9.40 1.52 -3.91
C THR A 8 -7.91 1.85 -3.86
N GLN A 9 -7.02 0.87 -3.75
CA GLN A 9 -5.58 1.11 -3.83
C GLN A 9 -5.11 0.91 -5.28
N LEU A 10 -4.24 1.81 -5.76
CA LEU A 10 -3.61 1.69 -7.08
C LEU A 10 -2.12 1.40 -6.88
N PHE A 11 -1.66 0.30 -7.47
CA PHE A 11 -0.24 -0.01 -7.55
C PHE A 11 0.27 0.41 -8.94
N GLN A 12 0.99 1.53 -9.02
CA GLN A 12 1.64 1.93 -10.27
C GLN A 12 2.89 1.09 -10.52
N GLY A 13 3.08 0.62 -11.76
CA GLY A 13 4.24 -0.17 -12.19
C GLY A 13 4.08 -1.69 -12.16
N VAL A 14 2.94 -2.23 -11.69
CA VAL A 14 2.71 -3.70 -11.65
C VAL A 14 2.79 -4.30 -13.05
N GLY A 15 3.81 -5.12 -13.29
CA GLY A 15 4.08 -5.75 -14.59
C GLY A 15 5.08 -5.02 -15.49
N GLU A 16 5.50 -3.80 -15.12
CA GLU A 16 6.56 -3.03 -15.77
C GLU A 16 7.83 -2.96 -14.92
N THR A 17 7.66 -2.84 -13.60
CA THR A 17 8.72 -2.80 -12.58
C THR A 17 8.33 -3.66 -11.39
N ASP A 18 9.34 -4.26 -10.74
CA ASP A 18 9.19 -5.04 -9.50
C ASP A 18 9.10 -4.13 -8.26
N ALA A 19 8.64 -2.88 -8.41
CA ALA A 19 8.47 -1.90 -7.34
C ALA A 19 7.62 -0.70 -7.78
N GLY A 20 7.08 0.05 -6.81
CA GLY A 20 6.37 1.31 -7.04
C GLY A 20 5.84 1.96 -5.76
N ASP A 21 5.06 3.02 -5.92
CA ASP A 21 4.42 3.73 -4.81
C ASP A 21 3.07 3.12 -4.45
N VAL A 22 2.70 3.25 -3.17
CA VAL A 22 1.35 2.95 -2.67
C VAL A 22 0.65 4.27 -2.34
N ILE A 23 -0.48 4.50 -2.98
CA ILE A 23 -1.17 5.80 -2.96
C ILE A 23 -2.56 5.64 -2.36
N ASN A 24 -2.90 6.49 -1.38
CA ASN A 24 -4.27 6.69 -0.93
C ASN A 24 -5.04 7.49 -1.98
N ILE A 25 -6.12 6.92 -2.53
CA ILE A 25 -6.89 7.57 -3.59
C ILE A 25 -7.81 8.68 -3.11
N ALA A 26 -8.06 8.79 -1.80
CA ALA A 26 -8.98 9.79 -1.27
C ALA A 26 -8.38 11.21 -1.38
N ASP A 27 -7.06 11.32 -1.21
CA ASP A 27 -6.30 12.57 -1.16
C ASP A 27 -5.08 12.59 -2.10
N GLY A 28 -4.66 11.42 -2.61
CA GLY A 28 -3.47 11.27 -3.44
C GLY A 28 -2.18 11.15 -2.63
N GLU A 29 -2.25 10.91 -1.33
CA GLU A 29 -1.08 10.77 -0.47
C GLU A 29 -0.30 9.47 -0.78
N ILE A 30 1.04 9.58 -0.82
CA ILE A 30 1.92 8.40 -0.87
C ILE A 30 2.12 7.92 0.56
N ILE A 31 1.63 6.73 0.86
CA ILE A 31 1.65 6.15 2.21
C ILE A 31 2.81 5.17 2.40
N GLY A 32 3.52 4.85 1.32
CA GLY A 32 4.69 3.98 1.32
C GLY A 32 5.01 3.49 -0.08
N THR A 33 5.84 2.46 -0.15
CA THR A 33 6.25 1.80 -1.40
C THR A 33 5.95 0.31 -1.35
N TRP A 34 5.83 -0.30 -2.53
CA TRP A 34 5.77 -1.74 -2.69
C TRP A 34 6.95 -2.24 -3.52
N SER A 35 7.35 -3.49 -3.31
CA SER A 35 8.38 -4.17 -4.12
C SER A 35 8.14 -5.67 -4.20
N LEU A 36 8.64 -6.31 -5.25
CA LEU A 36 8.66 -7.76 -5.40
C LEU A 36 9.99 -8.30 -4.84
N VAL A 37 9.90 -8.99 -3.71
CA VAL A 37 11.01 -9.64 -3.03
C VAL A 37 11.15 -11.06 -3.54
N ASP A 38 12.38 -11.44 -3.87
CA ASP A 38 12.76 -12.75 -4.41
C ASP A 38 11.96 -13.19 -5.66
N GLY A 39 11.33 -12.24 -6.36
CA GLY A 39 10.50 -12.52 -7.54
C GLY A 39 9.15 -13.19 -7.21
N VAL A 40 8.79 -13.34 -5.93
CA VAL A 40 7.62 -14.16 -5.51
C VAL A 40 6.76 -13.53 -4.41
N PHE A 41 7.27 -12.56 -3.65
CA PHE A 41 6.52 -11.92 -2.57
C PHE A 41 6.36 -10.43 -2.80
N TYR A 42 5.16 -9.91 -2.66
CA TYR A 42 4.91 -8.47 -2.66
C TYR A 42 5.11 -7.95 -1.23
N ALA A 43 6.04 -7.02 -1.07
CA ALA A 43 6.34 -6.39 0.21
C ALA A 43 5.90 -4.93 0.20
N PHE A 44 5.38 -4.47 1.34
CA PHE A 44 5.03 -3.07 1.59
C PHE A 44 5.96 -2.46 2.64
N THR A 45 6.48 -1.27 2.35
CA THR A 45 7.28 -0.45 3.28
C THR A 45 6.56 0.88 3.50
N PRO A 46 6.13 1.20 4.73
CA PRO A 46 5.55 2.50 5.06
C PRO A 46 6.48 3.66 4.72
N LEU A 47 5.92 4.82 4.41
CA LEU A 47 6.72 6.00 4.12
C LEU A 47 7.63 6.36 5.31
N GLY A 48 8.93 6.45 5.06
CA GLY A 48 9.94 6.74 6.09
C GLY A 48 10.39 5.54 6.92
N ALA A 49 9.85 4.33 6.68
CA ALA A 49 10.35 3.09 7.27
C ALA A 49 11.50 2.51 6.45
N GLU A 50 12.43 1.83 7.14
CA GLU A 50 13.53 1.10 6.50
C GLU A 50 13.19 -0.38 6.25
N GLU A 51 12.24 -0.94 7.01
CA GLU A 51 11.86 -2.35 6.95
C GLU A 51 10.48 -2.56 6.35
N HIS A 52 10.30 -3.71 5.68
CA HIS A 52 8.99 -4.13 5.18
C HIS A 52 8.06 -4.42 6.36
N LEU A 53 6.88 -3.80 6.35
CA LEU A 53 5.85 -4.06 7.36
C LEU A 53 5.06 -5.33 7.03
N PHE A 54 4.75 -5.53 5.75
CA PHE A 54 4.00 -6.69 5.25
C PHE A 54 4.73 -7.31 4.07
N CYS A 55 4.61 -8.63 3.93
CA CYS A 55 5.20 -9.39 2.85
C CYS A 55 4.29 -10.59 2.54
N GLU A 56 3.65 -10.58 1.37
CA GLU A 56 2.63 -11.57 1.02
C GLU A 56 2.82 -12.13 -0.39
N PRO A 57 2.55 -13.42 -0.63
CA PRO A 57 2.63 -14.01 -1.96
C PRO A 57 1.48 -13.56 -2.87
N PHE A 58 0.39 -13.07 -2.28
CA PHE A 58 -0.79 -12.64 -3.02
C PHE A 58 -1.04 -11.15 -2.82
N LEU A 59 -1.04 -10.40 -3.92
CA LEU A 59 -1.29 -8.97 -3.92
C LEU A 59 -2.61 -8.58 -3.22
N PRO A 60 -3.75 -9.30 -3.39
CA PRO A 60 -4.99 -8.97 -2.67
C PRO A 60 -4.87 -9.02 -1.14
N ASP A 61 -4.06 -9.94 -0.61
CA ASP A 61 -3.83 -10.09 0.83
C ASP A 61 -2.95 -8.94 1.33
N LEU A 62 -1.92 -8.56 0.56
CA LEU A 62 -1.12 -7.36 0.84
C LEU A 62 -2.00 -6.10 0.88
N CYS A 63 -2.84 -5.87 -0.15
CA CYS A 63 -3.72 -4.71 -0.21
C CYS A 63 -4.64 -4.62 1.02
N THR A 64 -5.17 -5.76 1.46
CA THR A 64 -6.04 -5.84 2.64
C THR A 64 -5.27 -5.45 3.90
N GLN A 65 -4.06 -5.98 4.12
CA GLN A 65 -3.24 -5.62 5.27
C GLN A 65 -2.84 -4.14 5.27
N VAL A 66 -2.44 -3.61 4.11
CA VAL A 66 -2.08 -2.19 3.95
C VAL A 66 -3.28 -1.29 4.25
N ARG A 67 -4.48 -1.65 3.77
CA ARG A 67 -5.71 -0.86 4.05
C ARG A 67 -6.01 -0.86 5.54
N ASP A 68 -6.08 -2.04 6.14
CA ASP A 68 -6.47 -2.18 7.54
C ASP A 68 -5.43 -1.49 8.47
N TRP A 69 -4.14 -1.55 8.12
CA TRP A 69 -3.07 -0.79 8.79
C TRP A 69 -3.26 0.72 8.67
N HIS A 70 -3.50 1.23 7.47
CA HIS A 70 -3.64 2.66 7.22
C HIS A 70 -4.88 3.23 7.91
N GLU A 71 -6.01 2.54 7.86
CA GLU A 71 -7.24 2.92 8.56
C GLU A 71 -7.03 2.99 10.09
N ALA A 72 -6.28 2.05 10.66
CA ALA A 72 -5.95 2.08 12.09
C ALA A 72 -5.06 3.27 12.48
N HIS A 73 -4.09 3.65 11.64
CA HIS A 73 -3.18 4.77 11.91
C HIS A 73 -3.87 6.14 11.79
N GLU A 74 -4.78 6.30 10.83
CA GLU A 74 -5.59 7.52 10.70
C GLU A 74 -6.50 7.75 11.92
N MET A 75 -6.95 6.67 12.58
CA MET A 75 -7.78 6.75 13.78
C MET A 75 -7.00 7.11 15.06
N GLU A 76 -5.68 6.90 15.10
CA GLU A 76 -4.82 7.28 16.23
C GLU A 76 -4.35 8.74 16.16
N VAL A 77 -4.42 9.38 14.99
CA VAL A 77 -3.98 10.76 14.75
C VAL A 77 -5.13 11.78 14.87
N GLN A 78 -6.37 11.31 15.08
CA GLN A 78 -7.56 12.15 15.38
C GLN A 78 -7.81 12.32 16.89
#